data_AF-A0A2P6W158-F1
#
_entry.id   AF-A0A2P6W158-F1
#
_cell.length_a   1.000
_cell.length_b   1.000
_cell.length_c   1.000
_cell.angle_alpha   90.00
_cell.angle_beta   90.00
_cell.angle_gamma   90.00
#
_symmetry.space_group_name_H-M   'P 1'
#
loop_
_entity.id
_entity.type
_entity.pdbx_description
1 polymer ?
#
loop_
_entity_poly.entity_id
_entity_poly.type
_entity_poly.pdbx_seq_one_letter_code
_entity_poly.pdbx_strand_id
1 'polypeptide(L)'
;MNDLKIHHVFRLYTLILLQEGEKTGYEIMDRIEENIGEKPSTSFIYPFLSDLEKRSLVSVEQGGRNKKIYSLTDDGNEFASEKLNSFGEILEASIQNQVEDCEKCGCEIYSGGYDTDGETYCCKHCASA
;
A
#
# COMPACT_ATOMS: atom_id res chain seq x y z
N MET A 1 -20.47 16.62 -4.10
CA MET A 1 -19.60 15.79 -4.94
C MET A 1 -19.21 14.61 -4.07
N ASN A 2 -19.81 13.43 -4.29
CA ASN A 2 -19.50 12.25 -3.48
C ASN A 2 -18.04 11.88 -3.76
N ASP A 3 -17.17 12.05 -2.76
CA ASP A 3 -15.87 11.39 -2.73
C ASP A 3 -16.14 9.89 -2.74
N LEU A 4 -15.97 9.27 -3.91
CA LEU A 4 -16.03 7.82 -4.02
C LEU A 4 -14.71 7.29 -3.46
N LYS A 5 -14.65 7.15 -2.13
CA LYS A 5 -13.42 6.78 -1.43
C LYS A 5 -13.11 5.31 -1.63
N ILE A 6 -11.94 5.03 -2.20
CA ILE A 6 -11.41 3.67 -2.34
C ILE A 6 -10.85 3.26 -0.97
N HIS A 7 -11.72 2.76 -0.10
CA HIS A 7 -11.33 2.37 1.26
C HIS A 7 -10.43 1.12 1.34
N HIS A 8 -10.15 0.47 0.20
CA HIS A 8 -9.26 -0.68 0.13
C HIS A 8 -7.82 -0.35 0.58
N VAL A 9 -7.37 0.89 0.37
CA VAL A 9 -6.05 1.34 0.79
C VAL A 9 -5.87 1.30 2.31
N PHE A 10 -6.91 1.63 3.07
CA PHE A 10 -6.86 1.57 4.54
C PHE A 10 -6.71 0.14 5.06
N ARG A 11 -7.35 -0.83 4.41
CA ARG A 11 -7.25 -2.24 4.79
C ARG A 11 -5.86 -2.80 4.46
N LEU A 12 -5.32 -2.47 3.29
CA LEU A 12 -3.94 -2.84 2.93
C LEU A 12 -2.93 -2.21 3.88
N TYR A 13 -3.08 -0.92 4.18
CA TYR A 13 -2.16 -0.25 5.11
C TYR A 13 -2.31 -0.76 6.53
N THR A 14 -3.50 -1.18 6.95
CA THR A 14 -3.70 -1.90 8.24
C THR A 14 -2.86 -3.17 8.30
N LEU A 15 -2.82 -3.96 7.21
CA LEU A 15 -1.99 -5.18 7.17
C LEU A 15 -0.49 -4.84 7.26
N ILE A 16 -0.03 -3.82 6.53
CA ILE A 16 1.36 -3.33 6.61
C ILE A 16 1.71 -2.93 8.06
N LEU A 17 0.85 -2.14 8.70
CA LEU A 17 1.07 -1.70 10.08
C LEU A 17 1.13 -2.85 11.07
N LEU A 18 0.41 -3.94 10.83
CA LEU A 18 0.47 -5.13 11.68
C LEU A 18 1.67 -6.03 11.36
N GLN A 19 2.21 -5.98 10.14
CA GLN A 19 3.51 -6.61 9.80
C GLN A 19 4.68 -5.87 10.48
N GLU A 20 4.57 -4.55 10.68
CA GLU A 20 5.56 -3.76 11.43
C GLU A 20 5.58 -4.10 12.94
N GLY A 21 4.55 -4.77 13.46
CA GLY A 21 4.44 -5.16 14.85
C GLY A 21 3.04 -4.96 15.42
N GLU A 22 2.87 -5.33 16.68
CA GLU A 22 1.60 -5.25 17.39
C GLU A 22 1.05 -3.82 17.47
N LYS A 23 -0.27 -3.66 17.31
CA LYS A 23 -0.94 -2.36 17.32
C LYS A 23 -2.33 -2.46 17.95
N THR A 24 -2.75 -1.39 18.61
CA THR A 24 -4.16 -1.15 18.92
C THR A 24 -4.91 -0.60 17.70
N GLY A 25 -6.23 -0.77 17.68
CA GLY A 25 -7.07 -0.19 16.63
C GLY A 25 -6.94 1.33 16.50
N TYR A 26 -6.65 2.03 17.60
CA TYR A 26 -6.42 3.48 17.58
C TYR A 26 -5.09 3.85 16.93
N GLU A 27 -4.00 3.15 17.28
CA GLU A 27 -2.70 3.38 16.63
C GLU A 27 -2.77 3.13 15.12
N ILE A 28 -3.57 2.15 14.68
CA ILE A 28 -3.82 1.92 13.25
C ILE A 28 -4.54 3.12 12.62
N MET A 29 -5.62 3.61 13.23
CA MET A 29 -6.37 4.77 12.72
C MET A 29 -5.51 6.03 12.65
N ASP A 30 -4.70 6.27 13.68
CA ASP A 30 -3.82 7.44 13.77
C ASP A 30 -2.70 7.37 12.72
N ARG A 31 -2.05 6.22 12.56
CA ARG A 31 -1.02 6.02 11.53
C ARG A 31 -1.57 6.14 10.12
N ILE A 32 -2.80 5.65 9.87
CA ILE A 32 -3.47 5.83 8.58
C ILE A 32 -3.69 7.33 8.31
N GLU A 33 -4.18 8.09 9.29
CA GLU A 33 -4.38 9.54 9.16
C GLU A 33 -3.07 10.27 8.86
N GLU A 34 -1.99 9.93 9.55
CA GLU A 34 -0.66 10.53 9.36
C GLU A 34 -0.10 10.32 7.95
N ASN A 35 -0.30 9.13 7.37
CA ASN A 35 0.33 8.74 6.10
C ASN A 35 -0.57 8.96 4.87
N ILE A 36 -1.88 8.84 5.03
CA ILE A 36 -2.86 8.93 3.92
C ILE A 36 -3.62 10.27 3.97
N GLY A 37 -3.55 11.01 5.07
CA GLY A 37 -4.22 12.30 5.23
C GLY A 37 -5.71 12.21 5.56
N GLU A 38 -6.25 11.00 5.75
CA GLU A 38 -7.63 10.77 6.16
C GLU A 38 -7.72 9.74 7.28
N LYS A 39 -8.38 10.12 8.38
CA LYS A 39 -8.66 9.20 9.48
C LYS A 39 -9.83 8.28 9.14
N PRO A 40 -9.64 6.96 9.15
CA PRO A 40 -10.74 6.03 8.99
C PRO A 40 -11.61 6.01 10.25
N SER A 41 -12.91 5.77 10.07
CA SER A 41 -13.83 5.66 11.20
C SER A 41 -13.66 4.33 11.93
N THR A 42 -14.07 4.30 13.20
CA THR A 42 -14.13 3.06 13.99
C THR A 42 -15.02 2.01 13.32
N SER A 43 -16.14 2.44 12.73
CA SER A 43 -17.05 1.60 11.95
C SER A 43 -16.42 1.04 10.67
N PHE A 44 -15.24 1.49 10.27
CA PHE A 44 -14.50 0.95 9.14
C PHE A 44 -13.38 -0.02 9.56
N ILE A 45 -12.55 0.39 10.53
CA ILE A 45 -11.37 -0.40 10.97
C ILE A 45 -11.77 -1.63 11.79
N TYR A 46 -12.67 -1.47 12.77
CA TYR A 46 -12.98 -2.57 13.68
C TYR A 46 -13.68 -3.75 13.01
N PRO A 47 -14.60 -3.57 12.03
CA PRO A 47 -15.11 -4.71 11.27
C PRO A 47 -14.02 -5.50 10.55
N PHE A 48 -13.04 -4.81 9.94
CA PHE A 48 -11.94 -5.48 9.27
C PHE A 48 -11.05 -6.25 10.26
N LEU A 49 -10.68 -5.65 11.40
CA LEU A 49 -9.94 -6.34 12.45
C LEU A 49 -10.71 -7.54 13.01
N SER A 50 -12.03 -7.40 13.17
CA SER A 50 -12.91 -8.51 13.59
C SER A 50 -12.93 -9.64 12.57
N ASP A 51 -12.93 -9.34 11.27
CA ASP A 51 -12.90 -10.36 10.23
C ASP A 51 -11.54 -11.06 10.14
N LEU A 52 -10.44 -10.35 10.39
CA LEU A 52 -9.11 -10.97 10.54
C LEU A 52 -9.06 -11.90 11.76
N GLU A 53 -9.61 -11.46 12.90
CA GLU A 53 -9.66 -12.23 14.16
C GLU A 53 -10.49 -13.52 13.97
N LYS A 54 -11.68 -13.41 13.37
CA LYS A 54 -12.54 -14.58 13.06
C LYS A 54 -11.88 -15.60 12.14
N ARG A 55 -10.97 -15.15 11.28
CA ARG A 55 -10.23 -15.99 10.33
C ARG A 55 -8.90 -16.47 10.88
N SER A 56 -8.60 -16.21 12.16
CA SER A 56 -7.33 -16.54 12.82
C SER A 56 -6.09 -15.93 12.15
N LEU A 57 -6.27 -14.83 11.42
CA LEU A 57 -5.17 -14.09 10.77
C LEU A 57 -4.51 -13.09 11.73
N VAL A 58 -5.17 -12.77 12.83
CA VAL A 58 -4.60 -11.99 13.93
C VAL A 58 -4.89 -12.66 15.26
N SER A 59 -3.94 -12.59 16.19
CA SER A 59 -4.17 -12.82 17.61
C SER A 59 -4.56 -11.51 18.28
N VAL A 60 -5.38 -11.62 19.32
CA VAL A 60 -5.82 -10.45 20.11
C VAL A 60 -5.48 -10.67 21.57
N GLU A 61 -4.68 -9.76 22.10
CA GLU A 61 -4.39 -9.69 23.53
C GLU A 61 -5.20 -8.57 24.18
N GLN A 62 -5.70 -8.83 25.40
CA GLN A 62 -6.27 -7.77 26.22
C GLN A 62 -5.14 -7.02 26.94
N GLY A 63 -4.75 -5.88 26.39
CA GLY A 63 -3.90 -4.92 27.07
C GLY A 63 -4.65 -4.18 28.19
N GLY A 64 -3.88 -3.59 29.11
CA GLY A 64 -4.33 -2.92 30.35
C GLY A 64 -5.78 -2.44 30.41
N ARG A 65 -6.08 -1.19 30.01
CA ARG A 65 -7.43 -0.57 30.13
C ARG A 65 -8.48 -1.16 29.16
N ASN A 66 -8.61 -2.48 29.06
CA ASN A 66 -9.45 -3.20 28.10
C ASN A 66 -9.15 -2.82 26.64
N LYS A 67 -7.88 -2.55 26.33
CA LYS A 67 -7.46 -2.23 24.96
C LYS A 67 -7.11 -3.53 24.24
N LYS A 68 -7.74 -3.80 23.10
CA LYS A 68 -7.33 -4.90 22.22
C LYS A 68 -6.04 -4.52 21.50
N ILE A 69 -5.02 -5.35 21.67
CA ILE A 69 -3.75 -5.32 20.92
C ILE A 69 -3.83 -6.43 19.88
N TYR A 70 -3.58 -6.09 18.63
CA TYR A 70 -3.67 -6.99 17.49
C TYR A 70 -2.26 -7.29 16.97
N SER A 71 -1.99 -8.56 16.68
CA SER A 71 -0.74 -9.03 16.08
C SER A 71 -1.05 -10.05 14.99
N LEU A 72 -0.33 -10.04 13.87
CA LEU A 72 -0.53 -11.06 12.84
C LEU A 72 -0.07 -12.42 13.36
N THR A 73 -0.82 -13.46 13.00
CA THR A 73 -0.34 -14.85 13.09
C THR A 73 0.59 -15.17 11.92
N ASP A 74 1.19 -16.36 11.89
CA ASP A 74 1.99 -16.80 10.74
C ASP A 74 1.14 -16.81 9.45
N ASP A 75 -0.06 -17.40 9.49
CA ASP A 75 -1.05 -17.37 8.41
C ASP A 75 -1.46 -15.92 8.05
N GLY A 76 -1.55 -15.05 9.06
CA GLY A 76 -1.79 -13.62 8.88
C GLY A 76 -0.70 -12.92 8.07
N ASN A 77 0.57 -13.24 8.35
CA ASN A 77 1.72 -12.68 7.64
C ASN A 77 1.77 -13.17 6.18
N GLU A 78 1.47 -14.44 5.93
CA GLU A 78 1.37 -14.98 4.58
C GLU A 78 0.23 -14.28 3.82
N PHE A 79 -0.96 -14.22 4.40
CA PHE A 79 -2.11 -13.52 3.81
C PHE A 79 -1.82 -12.04 3.51
N ALA A 80 -1.15 -11.33 4.42
CA ALA A 80 -0.77 -9.94 4.22
C ALA A 80 0.18 -9.79 3.03
N SER A 81 1.22 -10.64 2.98
CA SER A 81 2.20 -10.65 1.90
C SER A 81 1.56 -10.96 0.54
N GLU A 82 0.68 -11.95 0.47
CA GLU A 82 -0.08 -12.27 -0.75
C GLU A 82 -0.90 -11.07 -1.24
N LYS A 83 -1.63 -10.40 -0.33
CA LYS A 83 -2.51 -9.28 -0.71
C LYS A 83 -1.71 -8.07 -1.15
N LEU A 84 -0.55 -7.83 -0.54
CA LEU A 84 0.37 -6.77 -0.97
C LEU A 84 0.99 -7.08 -2.34
N ASN A 85 1.39 -8.32 -2.58
CA ASN A 85 1.89 -8.74 -3.90
C ASN A 85 0.83 -8.58 -4.98
N SER A 86 -0.40 -9.07 -4.77
CA SER A 86 -1.49 -8.90 -5.73
C SER A 86 -1.82 -7.42 -5.98
N PHE A 87 -1.71 -6.56 -4.96
CA PHE A 87 -1.88 -5.12 -5.16
C PHE A 87 -0.71 -4.51 -5.96
N GLY A 88 0.51 -4.94 -5.69
CA GLY A 88 1.72 -4.58 -6.45
C GLY A 88 1.61 -4.94 -7.93
N GLU A 89 1.12 -6.14 -8.26
CA GLU A 89 0.90 -6.59 -9.65
C GLU A 89 -0.11 -5.68 -10.39
N ILE A 90 -1.17 -5.23 -9.72
CA ILE A 90 -2.15 -4.30 -10.30
C ILE A 90 -1.51 -2.93 -10.56
N LEU A 91 -0.70 -2.44 -9.63
CA LEU A 91 0.04 -1.19 -9.80
C LEU A 91 1.05 -1.32 -10.94
N GLU A 92 1.81 -2.40 -10.99
CA GLU A 92 2.78 -2.69 -12.04
C GLU A 92 2.12 -2.74 -13.43
N ALA A 93 0.98 -3.42 -13.56
CA ALA A 93 0.22 -3.42 -14.81
C ALA A 93 -0.25 -2.02 -15.23
N SER A 94 -0.55 -1.14 -14.26
CA SER A 94 -0.92 0.25 -14.54
C SER A 94 0.29 1.08 -14.97
N ILE A 95 1.45 0.79 -14.39
CA ILE A 95 2.74 1.42 -14.62
C ILE A 95 3.31 1.05 -16.00
N GLN A 96 3.27 -0.23 -16.39
CA GLN A 96 3.81 -0.71 -17.67
C GLN A 96 3.17 -0.02 -18.89
N ASN A 97 1.93 0.44 -18.76
CA ASN A 97 1.26 1.23 -19.80
C ASN A 97 1.76 2.68 -19.93
N GLN A 98 2.70 3.10 -19.07
CA GLN A 98 3.28 4.44 -19.04
C GLN A 98 4.81 4.43 -19.19
N VAL A 99 5.39 3.27 -19.51
CA VAL A 99 6.83 3.14 -19.76
C VAL A 99 7.11 3.43 -21.22
N GLU A 100 8.02 4.36 -21.48
CA GLU A 100 8.57 4.63 -22.80
C GLU A 100 9.99 4.05 -22.91
N ASP A 101 10.38 3.61 -24.09
CA ASP A 101 11.74 3.19 -24.36
C ASP A 101 12.57 4.38 -24.86
N CYS A 102 13.77 4.54 -24.30
CA CYS A 102 14.73 5.52 -24.82
C CYS A 102 15.03 5.24 -26.30
N GLU A 103 14.79 6.22 -27.18
CA GLU A 103 14.93 6.09 -28.63
C GLU A 103 16.35 5.67 -29.09
N LYS A 104 17.36 5.90 -28.26
CA LYS A 104 18.76 5.56 -28.58
C LYS A 104 19.25 4.26 -27.94
N CYS A 105 19.12 4.11 -26.63
CA CYS A 105 19.71 2.98 -25.90
C CYS A 105 18.73 1.88 -25.52
N GLY A 106 17.42 2.09 -25.74
CA GLY A 106 16.36 1.13 -25.41
C GLY A 106 16.19 0.88 -23.91
N CYS A 107 16.56 1.84 -23.06
CA CYS A 107 16.26 1.75 -21.63
C CYS A 107 14.78 2.06 -21.40
N GLU A 108 14.12 1.26 -20.57
CA GLU A 108 12.76 1.50 -20.07
C GLU A 108 12.75 2.72 -19.12
N ILE A 109 11.95 3.72 -19.46
CA ILE A 109 11.79 4.97 -18.71
C ILE A 109 10.41 4.98 -18.07
N TYR A 110 10.35 4.75 -16.76
CA TYR A 110 9.09 4.76 -16.02
C TYR A 110 8.50 6.17 -15.82
N SER A 111 9.35 7.18 -15.69
CA SER A 111 9.00 8.62 -15.74
C SER A 111 10.27 9.47 -15.66
N GLY A 112 10.25 10.67 -16.25
CA GLY A 112 11.36 11.63 -16.12
C GLY A 112 12.52 11.44 -17.11
N GLY A 113 12.21 11.19 -18.38
CA GLY A 113 13.17 11.25 -19.48
C GLY A 113 13.64 12.67 -19.80
N TYR A 114 14.69 12.78 -20.60
CA TYR A 114 15.11 14.02 -21.23
C TYR A 114 14.44 14.12 -22.61
N ASP A 115 13.46 15.01 -22.72
CA ASP A 115 12.72 15.25 -23.96
C ASP A 115 13.39 16.35 -24.77
N THR A 116 13.67 16.07 -26.04
CA THR A 116 14.15 17.07 -27.01
C THR A 116 13.66 16.73 -28.40
N ASP A 117 13.25 17.74 -29.16
CA ASP A 117 12.87 17.60 -30.57
C ASP A 117 11.78 16.55 -30.87
N GLY A 118 10.95 16.21 -29.87
CA GLY A 118 9.87 15.22 -30.01
C GLY A 118 10.29 13.77 -29.73
N GLU A 119 11.51 13.55 -29.23
CA GLU A 119 12.05 12.25 -28.85
C GLU A 119 12.38 12.21 -27.34
N THR A 120 12.12 11.06 -26.71
CA THR A 120 12.36 10.82 -25.27
C THR A 120 13.65 10.03 -25.07
N TYR A 121 14.55 10.52 -24.21
CA TYR A 121 15.83 9.88 -23.90
C TYR A 121 16.01 9.59 -22.41
N CYS A 122 16.79 8.58 -22.05
CA CYS A 122 17.06 8.26 -20.64
C CYS A 122 17.87 9.35 -19.91
N CYS A 123 18.65 10.16 -20.63
CA CYS A 123 19.37 11.32 -20.11
C CYS A 123 19.87 12.24 -21.24
N LYS A 124 20.29 13.47 -20.90
CA LYS A 124 20.88 14.44 -21.85
C LYS A 124 22.08 13.91 -22.64
N HIS A 125 22.86 12.99 -22.05
CA HIS A 125 24.02 12.41 -22.72
C HIS A 125 23.62 11.44 -23.82
N CYS A 126 22.50 10.72 -23.64
CA CYS A 126 21.97 9.81 -24.64
C CYS A 126 21.37 10.59 -25.83
N ALA A 127 20.70 11.72 -25.55
CA ALA A 127 20.19 12.63 -26.56
C ALA A 127 21.28 13.33 -27.38
N SER A 128 22.48 13.50 -26.80
CA SER A 128 23.60 14.20 -27.45
C SER A 128 24.57 13.27 -28.19
N ALA A 129 24.28 11.96 -28.26
CA ALA A 129 25.20 10.92 -28.74
C ALA A 129 24.77 10.26 -30.06
#